data_AF-A0A7C6KPQ9-F1
#
_entry.id   AF-A0A7C6KPQ9-F1
#
_cell.length_a   1.000
_cell.length_b   1.000
_cell.length_c   1.000
_cell.angle_alpha   90.00
_cell.angle_beta   90.00
_cell.angle_gamma   90.00
#
_symmetry.space_group_name_H-M   'P 1'
#
loop_
_entity.id
_entity.type
_entity.pdbx_description
1 polymer ?
#
loop_
_entity_poly.entity_id
_entity_poly.type
_entity_poly.pdbx_seq_one_letter_code
_entity_poly.pdbx_strand_id
1 'polypeptide(L)' 'MPVAGRLTQLEKYYLKEQLNMEQLCLAKCNNYLNQIQDPALKSVIQQTRDVCQSHVNTLSSTLQQAGYNPQQMMS' A
#
# COMPACT_ATOMS: atom_id res chain seq x y z
N MET A 1 -22.73 -6.01 -20.22
CA MET A 1 -21.70 -6.80 -19.51
C MET A 1 -20.50 -5.89 -19.30
N PRO A 2 -20.00 -5.68 -18.07
CA PRO A 2 -18.77 -4.90 -17.89
C PRO A 2 -17.61 -5.69 -18.51
N VAL A 3 -16.76 -4.98 -19.26
CA VAL A 3 -15.64 -5.55 -20.01
C VAL A 3 -14.62 -6.07 -19.01
N ALA A 4 -14.42 -7.40 -18.98
CA ALA A 4 -13.36 -8.05 -18.21
C ALA A 4 -12.00 -7.47 -18.65
N GLY A 5 -11.38 -6.66 -17.80
CA GLY A 5 -10.05 -6.09 -18.06
C GLY A 5 -9.88 -4.61 -17.69
N ARG A 6 -10.94 -3.88 -17.32
CA ARG A 6 -10.82 -2.47 -16.91
C ARG A 6 -11.49 -2.24 -15.56
N LEU A 7 -10.69 -1.90 -14.54
CA LEU A 7 -11.19 -1.54 -13.22
C LEU A 7 -12.18 -0.37 -13.33
N THR A 8 -13.30 -0.49 -12.64
CA THR A 8 -14.29 0.57 -12.46
C THR A 8 -13.71 1.72 -11.63
N GLN A 9 -14.35 2.89 -11.68
CA GLN A 9 -13.90 4.04 -10.87
C GLN A 9 -13.97 3.76 -9.37
N LEU A 10 -14.96 2.99 -8.92
CA LEU A 10 -15.12 2.60 -7.52
C LEU A 10 -14.00 1.66 -7.08
N GLU A 11 -13.65 0.66 -7.88
CA GLU A 11 -12.52 -0.24 -7.59
C GLU A 11 -11.20 0.52 -7.55
N LYS A 12 -10.98 1.48 -8.47
CA LYS A 12 -9.81 2.36 -8.41
C LYS A 12 -9.77 3.19 -7.13
N TYR A 13 -10.92 3.71 -6.69
CA TYR A 13 -11.01 4.45 -5.43
C TYR A 13 -10.58 3.57 -4.25
N TYR A 14 -11.16 2.37 -4.10
CA TYR A 14 -10.81 1.47 -3.01
C TYR A 14 -9.35 1.03 -3.04
N LEU A 15 -8.79 0.74 -4.22
CA LEU A 15 -7.38 0.38 -4.35
C LEU A 15 -6.44 1.52 -3.96
N LYS A 16 -6.81 2.76 -4.27
CA LYS A 16 -6.05 3.94 -3.85
C LYS A 16 -6.13 4.16 -2.34
N GLU A 17 -7.31 4.00 -1.76
CA GLU A 17 -7.50 4.07 -0.32
C GLU A 17 -6.66 3.01 0.39
N GLN A 18 -6.72 1.77 -0.09
CA GLN A 18 -5.88 0.68 0.44
C GLN A 18 -4.39 1.01 0.30
N LEU A 19 -3.95 1.53 -0.85
CA LEU A 19 -2.54 1.92 -1.05
C LEU A 19 -2.10 2.97 -0.02
N ASN A 20 -2.93 3.97 0.26
CA ASN A 20 -2.64 5.00 1.26
C ASN A 20 -2.56 4.40 2.68
N MET A 21 -3.45 3.48 3.01
CA MET A 21 -3.46 2.79 4.31
C MET A 21 -2.21 1.93 4.51
N GLU A 22 -1.78 1.20 3.48
CA GLU A 22 -0.55 0.40 3.52
C GLU A 22 0.70 1.28 3.64
N GLN A 23 0.76 2.41 2.94
CA GLN A 23 1.86 3.38 3.09
C GLN A 23 1.92 3.97 4.50
N LEU A 24 0.77 4.30 5.09
CA LEU A 24 0.69 4.76 6.47
C LEU A 24 1.14 3.66 7.45
N CYS A 25 0.72 2.42 7.24
CA CYS A 25 1.14 1.28 8.07
C CYS A 25 2.67 1.12 8.01
N LEU A 26 3.25 1.19 6.81
CA LEU A 26 4.69 1.10 6.58
C LEU A 26 5.47 2.22 7.30
N ALA A 27 4.97 3.46 7.22
CA ALA A 27 5.54 4.59 7.96
C ALA A 27 5.50 4.37 9.48
N LYS A 28 4.39 3.84 10.01
CA LYS A 28 4.28 3.47 11.43
C LYS A 28 5.24 2.37 11.82
N CYS A 29 5.33 1.29 11.04
CA CYS A 29 6.27 0.20 11.29
C CYS A 29 7.72 0.71 11.32
N ASN A 30 8.13 1.53 10.36
CA ASN A 30 9.47 2.14 10.35
C ASN A 30 9.71 3.00 11.60
N ASN A 31 8.71 3.79 12.01
CA ASN A 31 8.80 4.61 13.22
C ASN A 31 8.92 3.76 14.49
N TYR A 32 8.19 2.64 14.59
CA TYR A 32 8.24 1.73 15.72
C TYR A 32 9.54 0.92 15.77
N LEU A 33 10.07 0.46 14.63
CA LEU A 33 11.34 -0.27 14.56
C LEU A 33 12.53 0.54 15.10
N ASN A 34 12.45 1.87 15.04
CA ASN A 34 13.44 2.79 15.60
C ASN A 34 13.33 2.97 17.12
N GLN A 35 12.19 2.62 17.72
CA GLN A 35 11.90 2.82 19.15
C GLN A 35 11.89 1.52 19.95
N ILE A 36 11.57 0.39 19.31
CA ILE A 36 11.50 -0.90 19.96
C ILE A 36 12.89 -1.43 20.30
N GLN A 37 13.08 -1.75 21.58
CA GLN A 37 14.29 -2.41 22.08
C GLN A 37 14.14 -3.93 22.17
N ASP A 38 12.91 -4.42 22.41
CA ASP A 38 12.63 -5.85 22.53
C ASP A 38 12.82 -6.57 21.17
N PRO A 39 13.71 -7.57 21.08
CA PRO A 39 14.01 -8.24 19.82
C PRO A 39 12.83 -9.04 19.24
N ALA A 40 11.99 -9.62 20.09
CA ALA A 40 10.85 -10.42 19.64
C ALA A 40 9.77 -9.50 19.03
N LEU A 41 9.46 -8.40 19.69
CA LEU A 41 8.55 -7.37 19.18
C LEU A 41 9.11 -6.73 17.89
N LYS A 42 10.42 -6.47 17.85
CA LYS A 42 11.08 -5.95 16.64
C LYS A 42 10.91 -6.89 15.45
N SER A 43 11.05 -8.20 15.67
CA SER A 43 10.83 -9.22 14.64
C SER A 43 9.40 -9.20 14.09
N VAL A 44 8.39 -9.08 14.96
CA VAL A 44 6.97 -9.03 14.55
C VAL A 44 6.68 -7.76 13.73
N ILE A 45 7.17 -6.60 14.16
CA ILE A 45 6.98 -5.35 13.42
C ILE A 45 7.74 -5.39 12.09
N GLN A 46 8.92 -6.03 12.05
CA GLN A 46 9.67 -6.22 10.82
C GLN A 46 8.90 -7.06 9.80
N GLN A 47 8.33 -8.19 10.23
CA GLN A 47 7.46 -9.02 9.38
C GLN A 47 6.24 -8.24 8.87
N THR A 48 5.61 -7.46 9.74
CA THR A 48 4.46 -6.61 9.37
C THR A 48 4.85 -5.57 8.31
N ARG A 49 6.00 -4.91 8.49
CA ARG A 49 6.54 -3.96 7.51
C ARG A 49 6.74 -4.62 6.14
N ASP A 50 7.30 -5.82 6.12
CA ASP A 50 7.60 -6.54 4.88
C ASP A 50 6.33 -6.95 4.12
N VAL A 51 5.29 -7.36 4.84
CA VAL A 51 3.95 -7.59 4.27
C VAL A 51 3.37 -6.30 3.68
N CYS A 52 3.37 -5.19 4.44
CA CYS A 52 2.88 -3.91 3.93
C CYS A 52 3.66 -3.43 2.70
N GLN A 53 4.98 -3.60 2.67
CA GLN A 53 5.79 -3.25 1.50
C GLN A 53 5.38 -4.07 0.27
N SER A 54 5.13 -5.37 0.44
CA SER A 54 4.63 -6.24 -0.64
C SER A 54 3.24 -5.79 -1.13
N HIS A 55 2.34 -5.41 -0.23
CA HIS A 55 1.03 -4.87 -0.57
C HIS A 55 1.14 -3.56 -1.34
N VAL A 56 1.96 -2.60 -0.89
CA VAL A 56 2.22 -1.34 -1.58
C VAL A 56 2.69 -1.59 -3.02
N ASN A 57 3.64 -2.50 -3.20
CA ASN A 57 4.18 -2.83 -4.53
C ASN A 57 3.09 -3.41 -5.44
N THR A 58 2.29 -4.34 -4.92
CA THR A 58 1.20 -5.00 -5.66
C THR A 58 0.09 -4.01 -6.04
N LEU A 59 -0.35 -3.19 -5.09
CA LEU A 59 -1.38 -2.17 -5.31
C LEU A 59 -0.91 -1.10 -6.29
N SER A 60 0.34 -0.64 -6.17
CA SER A 60 0.93 0.33 -7.09
C SER A 60 1.00 -0.22 -8.51
N SER A 61 1.46 -1.46 -8.69
CA SER A 61 1.50 -2.13 -10.00
C SER A 61 0.09 -2.30 -10.59
N THR A 62 -0.87 -2.74 -9.77
CA THR A 62 -2.27 -2.93 -10.19
C THR A 62 -2.90 -1.61 -10.65
N LEU A 63 -2.71 -0.54 -9.88
CA LEU A 63 -3.22 0.79 -10.22
C LEU A 63 -2.56 1.34 -11.49
N GLN A 64 -1.24 1.18 -11.65
CA GLN A 64 -0.53 1.60 -12.86
C GLN A 64 -1.07 0.88 -14.11
N GLN A 65 -1.28 -0.45 -14.03
CA GLN A 65 -1.88 -1.23 -15.12
C GLN A 65 -3.31 -0.77 -15.45
N ALA A 66 -4.04 -0.26 -14.46
CA ALA A 66 -5.37 0.31 -14.64
C ALA A 66 -5.39 1.76 -15.17
N GLY A 67 -4.22 2.29 -15.55
CA GLY A 67 -4.03 3.64 -16.07
C GLY A 67 -4.13 4.73 -14.99
N TYR A 68 -3.89 4.39 -13.72
CA TYR A 68 -3.76 5.38 -12.66
C TYR A 68 -2.37 6.03 -12.73
N ASN A 69 -2.33 7.36 -12.87
CA ASN A 69 -1.10 8.12 -12.84
C ASN A 69 -1.08 9.00 -11.57
N PRO A 70 -0.18 8.75 -10.58
CA PRO A 70 -0.16 9.47 -9.30
C PRO A 70 -0.02 10.99 -9.42
N GLN A 71 0.52 11.48 -10.54
CA GLN A 71 0.80 12.90 -10.79
C GLN A 71 -0.42 13.73 -11.20
N GLN A 72 -1.56 13.11 -11.56
CA GLN A 72 -2.74 13.84 -12.05
C GLN A 72 -3.63 14.46 -10.95
N MET A 73 -3.26 14.36 -9.67
CA MET A 73 -4.08 14.83 -8.54
C MET A 73 -3.49 16.01 -7.78
N MET A 74 -2.29 16.48 -8.14
CA MET A 74 -1.66 17.66 -7.54
C MET A 74 -1.74 18.91 -8.44
N SER A 75 -2.65 18.92 -9.42
CA SER A 75 -2.98 20.07 -10.26
C SER A 75 -4.38 20.58 -9.96
#